data_AF-A0A3A5Q1M7-F1
#
_entry.id   AF-A0A3A5Q1M7-F1
#
_cell.length_a   1.000
_cell.length_b   1.000
_cell.length_c   1.000
_cell.angle_alpha   90.00
_cell.angle_beta   90.00
_cell.angle_gamma   90.00
#
_symmetry.space_group_name_H-M   'P 1'
#
loop_
_entity.id
_entity.type
_entity.pdbx_description
1 polymer ?
#
loop_
_entity_poly.entity_id
_entity_poly.type
_entity_poly.pdbx_seq_one_letter_code
_entity_poly.pdbx_strand_id
1 'polypeptide(L)'
;MKQKVFWLDLAVCSLWLFVALANCSWWSLPTHFLMVVTVVMRIILSFTLYRGEKRSWIPLTVFSALFALLSVEGPVMRTTGDFADLPFVVMGINNDHLTHNIIKCILLAWLFLGPIAVYIVGLIRKTMKSSTLTWKDALGAILWKDKGTKAYCQLMLIAICALYAGLAMDMRMCRFACVVLPPLSLYLIARYMTSCKDTTEKNPVVGKLWMMVAAMVLFFYAQRYAGMWRVWMLVASIAMVAYVCWRTFGKLGLAGISILATVYLGILLPTLAIGYNQYACIEYGRRGLYTLEPLRGIFYIKDTNTDKVGLRDRYGILVEPIYDNIVHNSRNRPLGIYELRNNGCYTLYNVYQNKMMTSNISDPNLQDSICQILDKYCDRNAYGHRDRLEIRVTNKFKAEIPLSHVKMTRNGINSYYDYSDQPYISEDSVTLRSGEFATDSVVRYGDTFHVLHYSYDVKRDSTVLYNIDLKTARQSTPQHEELNELAKSIETLLKQ
;
A
#
# COMPACT_ATOMS: atom_id res chain seq x y z
N MET A 1 0.74 40.06 6.77
CA MET A 1 0.59 39.29 5.50
C MET A 1 1.89 38.63 5.03
N LYS A 2 3.02 39.35 4.95
CA LYS A 2 4.32 38.83 4.46
C LYS A 2 4.75 37.49 5.08
N GLN A 3 4.61 37.36 6.40
CA GLN A 3 4.99 36.14 7.11
C GLN A 3 4.09 34.93 6.78
N LYS A 4 2.76 35.12 6.65
CA LYS A 4 1.82 34.04 6.31
C LYS A 4 2.08 33.47 4.91
N VAL A 5 2.30 34.36 3.93
CA VAL A 5 2.63 33.98 2.55
C VAL A 5 3.96 33.23 2.48
N PHE A 6 4.95 33.65 3.27
CA PHE A 6 6.23 32.97 3.36
C PHE A 6 6.12 31.53 3.91
N TRP A 7 5.34 31.32 4.98
CA TRP A 7 5.11 29.97 5.51
C TRP A 7 4.41 29.06 4.50
N LEU A 8 3.42 29.60 3.77
CA LEU A 8 2.75 28.87 2.71
C LEU A 8 3.72 28.52 1.56
N ASP A 9 4.56 29.47 1.15
CA ASP A 9 5.58 29.24 0.12
C ASP A 9 6.56 28.13 0.52
N LEU A 10 7.03 28.13 1.76
CA LEU A 10 7.87 27.05 2.28
C LEU A 10 7.16 25.70 2.28
N ALA A 11 5.87 25.65 2.67
CA ALA A 11 5.09 24.41 2.64
C ALA A 11 4.97 23.86 1.21
N VAL A 12 4.68 24.72 0.23
CA VAL A 12 4.61 24.34 -1.19
C VAL A 12 5.97 23.83 -1.70
N CYS A 13 7.06 24.53 -1.38
CA CYS A 13 8.41 24.10 -1.77
C CYS A 13 8.83 22.78 -1.10
N SER A 14 8.41 22.57 0.16
CA SER A 14 8.66 21.32 0.91
C SER A 14 7.94 20.12 0.28
N LEU A 15 6.67 20.31 -0.08
CA LEU A 15 5.88 19.27 -0.76
C LEU A 15 6.47 18.96 -2.15
N TRP A 16 6.87 19.98 -2.91
CA TRP A 16 7.52 19.79 -4.20
C TRP A 16 8.85 19.03 -4.05
N LEU A 17 9.61 19.29 -2.98
CA LEU A 17 10.81 18.50 -2.66
C LEU A 17 10.47 17.04 -2.40
N PHE A 18 9.42 16.75 -1.61
CA PHE A 18 9.00 15.37 -1.37
C PHE A 18 8.56 14.65 -2.64
N VAL A 19 7.83 15.32 -3.52
CA VAL A 19 7.43 14.75 -4.82
C VAL A 19 8.66 14.46 -5.68
N ALA A 20 9.59 15.40 -5.77
CA ALA A 20 10.84 15.21 -6.51
C ALA A 20 11.65 14.03 -5.96
N LEU A 21 11.75 13.90 -4.63
CA LEU A 21 12.50 12.83 -3.95
C LEU A 21 11.81 11.46 -3.99
N ALA A 22 10.48 11.44 -4.04
CA ALA A 22 9.68 10.22 -4.08
C ALA A 22 9.69 9.54 -5.45
N ASN A 23 10.04 10.27 -6.51
CA ASN A 23 10.16 9.73 -7.85
C ASN A 23 11.49 8.95 -8.01
N CYS A 24 11.59 7.82 -7.31
CA CYS A 24 12.80 6.99 -7.19
C CYS A 24 13.32 6.43 -8.53
N SER A 25 12.52 6.48 -9.60
CA SER A 25 12.88 5.96 -10.92
C SER A 25 14.10 6.66 -11.54
N TRP A 26 14.50 7.82 -11.01
CA TRP A 26 15.54 8.68 -11.59
C TRP A 26 16.81 8.81 -10.77
N TRP A 27 16.98 8.03 -9.71
CA TRP A 27 18.15 8.14 -8.83
C TRP A 27 19.50 7.92 -9.53
N SER A 28 19.49 7.25 -10.68
CA SER A 28 20.68 7.02 -11.51
C SER A 28 20.99 8.17 -12.48
N LEU A 29 20.11 9.16 -12.63
CA LEU A 29 20.25 10.21 -13.63
C LEU A 29 20.74 11.53 -13.01
N PRO A 30 21.74 12.21 -13.62
CA PRO A 30 22.17 13.55 -13.21
C PRO A 30 21.01 14.57 -13.13
N THR A 31 19.97 14.37 -13.93
CA THR A 31 18.76 15.21 -13.94
C THR A 31 18.02 15.22 -12.60
N HIS A 32 17.98 14.11 -11.86
CA HIS A 32 17.36 14.06 -10.54
C HIS A 32 18.17 14.86 -9.51
N PHE A 33 19.49 14.76 -9.54
CA PHE A 33 20.34 15.60 -8.68
C PHE A 33 20.13 17.09 -8.96
N LEU A 34 20.13 17.48 -10.24
CA LEU A 34 19.84 18.86 -10.65
C LEU A 34 18.43 19.30 -10.22
N MET A 35 17.44 18.40 -10.27
CA MET A 35 16.09 18.69 -9.78
C MET A 35 16.09 19.00 -8.28
N VAL A 36 16.73 18.16 -7.46
CA VAL A 36 16.86 18.41 -6.01
C VAL A 36 17.56 19.74 -5.74
N VAL A 37 18.66 20.03 -6.45
CA VAL A 37 19.36 21.31 -6.37
C VAL A 37 18.44 22.47 -6.72
N THR A 38 17.60 22.33 -7.75
CA THR A 38 16.64 23.36 -8.18
C THR A 38 15.63 23.67 -7.08
N VAL A 39 15.07 22.65 -6.45
CA VAL A 39 14.13 22.83 -5.34
C VAL A 39 14.82 23.46 -4.13
N VAL A 40 16.04 23.03 -3.80
CA VAL A 40 16.83 23.62 -2.71
C VAL A 40 17.15 25.09 -2.99
N MET A 41 17.51 25.45 -4.22
CA MET A 41 17.71 26.84 -4.63
C MET A 41 16.43 27.66 -4.52
N ARG A 42 15.26 27.07 -4.81
CA ARG A 42 13.96 27.72 -4.62
C ARG A 42 13.66 28.01 -3.15
N ILE A 43 14.01 27.08 -2.25
CA ILE A 43 13.89 27.25 -0.80
C ILE A 43 14.84 28.36 -0.30
N ILE A 44 16.10 28.35 -0.75
CA ILE A 44 17.09 29.39 -0.44
C ILE A 44 16.54 30.77 -0.85
N LEU A 45 16.01 30.85 -2.07
CA LEU A 45 15.39 32.05 -2.61
C LEU A 45 14.21 32.54 -1.76
N SER A 46 13.34 31.65 -1.26
CA SER A 46 12.28 32.03 -0.31
C SER A 46 12.85 32.73 0.93
N PHE A 47 13.91 32.17 1.53
CA PHE A 47 14.55 32.73 2.71
C PHE A 47 15.20 34.10 2.43
N THR A 48 15.89 34.25 1.30
CA THR A 48 16.54 35.52 0.95
C THR A 48 15.52 36.62 0.62
N LEU A 49 14.44 36.28 -0.08
CA LEU A 49 13.33 37.20 -0.38
C LEU A 49 12.58 37.62 0.88
N TYR A 50 12.34 36.69 1.81
CA TYR A 50 11.71 37.01 3.09
C TYR A 50 12.52 38.05 3.88
N ARG A 51 13.85 37.89 3.91
CA ARG A 51 14.79 38.82 4.55
C ARG A 51 14.95 40.15 3.83
N GLY A 52 14.47 40.27 2.59
CA GLY A 52 14.58 41.51 1.81
C GLY A 52 16.02 41.79 1.33
N GLU A 53 16.76 40.74 0.99
CA GLU A 53 18.18 40.83 0.64
C GLU A 53 18.38 41.17 -0.82
N LYS A 54 19.08 42.27 -1.15
CA LYS A 54 19.33 42.68 -2.55
C LYS A 54 20.07 41.59 -3.34
N ARG A 55 20.97 40.85 -2.70
CA ARG A 55 21.71 39.73 -3.31
C ARG A 55 20.85 38.49 -3.60
N SER A 56 19.54 38.52 -3.34
CA SER A 56 18.60 37.47 -3.76
C SER A 56 18.56 37.25 -5.27
N TRP A 57 19.06 38.19 -6.08
CA TRP A 57 19.19 37.97 -7.52
C TRP A 57 20.08 36.77 -7.86
N ILE A 58 21.06 36.43 -7.01
CA ILE A 58 21.97 35.29 -7.25
C ILE A 58 21.21 33.95 -7.19
N PRO A 59 20.52 33.59 -6.07
CA PRO A 59 19.74 32.36 -6.06
C PRO A 59 18.59 32.40 -7.06
N LEU A 60 18.06 33.60 -7.39
CA LEU A 60 17.03 33.76 -8.41
C LEU A 60 17.54 33.41 -9.81
N THR A 61 18.71 33.91 -10.22
CA THR A 61 19.27 33.62 -11.56
C THR A 61 19.62 32.15 -11.70
N VAL A 62 20.24 31.55 -10.67
CA VAL A 62 20.58 30.12 -10.67
C VAL A 62 19.31 29.26 -10.71
N PHE A 63 18.32 29.57 -9.87
CA PHE A 63 17.03 28.87 -9.90
C PHE A 63 16.35 28.99 -11.25
N SER A 64 16.28 30.20 -11.83
CA SER A 64 15.61 30.41 -13.12
C SER A 64 16.29 29.67 -14.26
N ALA A 65 17.62 29.65 -14.29
CA ALA A 65 18.38 28.89 -15.30
C ALA A 65 18.13 27.39 -15.19
N LEU A 66 18.21 26.84 -13.98
CA LEU A 66 17.95 25.42 -13.73
C LEU A 66 16.48 25.04 -14.00
N PHE A 67 15.53 25.89 -13.60
CA PHE A 67 14.11 25.67 -13.83
C PHE A 67 13.80 25.65 -15.33
N ALA A 68 14.36 26.58 -16.11
CA ALA A 68 14.20 26.61 -17.56
C ALA A 68 14.78 25.35 -18.21
N LEU A 69 16.02 24.98 -17.85
CA LEU A 69 16.69 23.78 -18.37
C LEU A 69 15.86 22.51 -18.09
N LEU A 70 15.46 22.30 -16.83
CA LEU A 70 14.69 21.12 -16.43
C LEU A 70 13.21 21.16 -16.87
N SER A 71 12.72 22.31 -17.32
CA SER A 71 11.41 22.39 -17.98
C SER A 71 11.48 21.87 -19.41
N VAL A 72 12.57 22.16 -20.14
CA VAL A 72 12.81 21.65 -21.49
C VAL A 72 13.04 20.14 -21.47
N GLU A 73 13.86 19.67 -20.52
CA GLU A 73 14.13 18.23 -20.35
C GLU A 73 12.91 17.45 -19.83
N GLY A 74 11.93 18.14 -19.23
CA GLY A 74 10.69 17.56 -18.72
C GLY A 74 10.58 17.26 -17.21
N PRO A 75 11.65 17.11 -16.38
CA PRO A 75 11.52 16.84 -14.95
C PRO A 75 10.61 17.78 -14.16
N VAL A 76 10.68 19.10 -14.44
CA VAL A 76 9.82 20.08 -13.78
C VAL A 76 8.36 19.85 -14.15
N MET A 77 8.09 19.57 -15.44
CA MET A 77 6.72 19.32 -15.92
C MET A 77 6.12 18.03 -15.37
N ARG A 78 6.95 17.01 -15.12
CA ARG A 78 6.52 15.75 -14.50
C ARG A 78 6.26 15.92 -13.01
N THR A 79 7.23 16.43 -12.25
CA THR A 79 7.07 16.60 -10.79
C THR A 79 5.96 17.57 -10.41
N THR A 80 5.68 18.59 -11.23
CA THR A 80 4.52 19.46 -11.02
C THR A 80 3.20 18.79 -11.42
N GLY A 81 3.22 17.88 -12.41
CA GLY A 81 2.10 16.99 -12.72
C GLY A 81 1.80 16.03 -11.57
N ASP A 82 2.82 15.31 -11.09
CA ASP A 82 2.71 14.39 -9.96
C ASP A 82 2.20 15.12 -8.69
N PHE A 83 2.62 16.37 -8.48
CA PHE A 83 2.11 17.19 -7.39
C PHE A 83 0.64 17.61 -7.62
N ALA A 84 0.27 17.95 -8.86
CA ALA A 84 -1.13 18.25 -9.20
C ALA A 84 -2.04 17.02 -9.09
N ASP A 85 -1.50 15.80 -9.22
CA ASP A 85 -2.23 14.54 -9.06
C ASP A 85 -2.47 14.15 -7.60
N LEU A 86 -1.65 14.66 -6.68
CA LEU A 86 -1.68 14.28 -5.26
C LEU A 86 -3.09 14.37 -4.63
N PRO A 87 -3.90 15.43 -4.85
CA PRO A 87 -5.25 15.52 -4.28
C PRO A 87 -6.16 14.41 -4.79
N PHE A 88 -6.12 14.08 -6.09
CA PHE A 88 -6.95 13.03 -6.69
C PHE A 88 -6.58 11.66 -6.13
N VAL A 89 -5.28 11.38 -6.09
CA VAL A 89 -4.75 10.10 -5.61
C VAL A 89 -5.02 9.90 -4.12
N VAL A 90 -4.79 10.92 -3.29
CA VAL A 90 -5.00 10.84 -1.83
C VAL A 90 -6.48 10.72 -1.47
N MET A 91 -7.35 11.39 -2.21
CA MET A 91 -8.80 11.34 -1.99
C MET A 91 -9.48 10.15 -2.70
N GLY A 92 -8.78 9.42 -3.56
CA GLY A 92 -9.36 8.33 -4.35
C GLY A 92 -10.40 8.81 -5.37
N ILE A 93 -10.26 10.04 -5.86
CA ILE A 93 -11.18 10.63 -6.84
C ILE A 93 -10.58 10.47 -8.24
N ASN A 94 -11.43 10.23 -9.23
CA ASN A 94 -10.99 10.18 -10.64
C ASN A 94 -10.31 11.49 -11.04
N ASN A 95 -9.20 11.37 -11.76
CA ASN A 95 -8.43 12.52 -12.20
C ASN A 95 -9.22 13.30 -13.27
N ASP A 96 -9.71 14.49 -12.91
CA ASP A 96 -10.33 15.41 -13.86
C ASP A 96 -9.25 16.21 -14.58
N HIS A 97 -9.14 16.02 -15.90
CA HIS A 97 -8.09 16.60 -16.71
C HIS A 97 -8.09 18.14 -16.68
N LEU A 98 -9.26 18.77 -16.58
CA LEU A 98 -9.36 20.23 -16.50
C LEU A 98 -8.79 20.74 -15.16
N THR A 99 -9.27 20.17 -14.05
CA THR A 99 -8.84 20.53 -12.70
C THR A 99 -7.35 20.25 -12.49
N HIS A 100 -6.82 19.11 -12.96
CA HIS A 100 -5.39 18.80 -12.94
C HIS A 100 -4.57 19.91 -13.62
N ASN A 101 -4.95 20.30 -14.84
CA ASN A 101 -4.22 21.32 -15.59
C ASN A 101 -4.27 22.69 -14.91
N ILE A 102 -5.41 23.06 -14.32
CA ILE A 102 -5.54 24.30 -13.53
C ILE A 102 -4.58 24.28 -12.34
N ILE A 103 -4.59 23.21 -11.55
CA ILE A 103 -3.69 23.06 -10.37
C ILE A 103 -2.23 23.14 -10.82
N LYS A 104 -1.86 22.40 -11.87
CA LYS A 104 -0.50 22.40 -12.43
C LYS A 104 -0.05 23.79 -12.88
N CYS A 105 -0.90 24.53 -13.60
CA CYS A 105 -0.60 25.90 -14.03
C CYS A 105 -0.42 26.85 -12.84
N ILE A 106 -1.28 26.75 -11.81
CA ILE A 106 -1.16 27.54 -10.58
C ILE A 106 0.17 27.22 -9.86
N LEU A 107 0.54 25.94 -9.75
CA LEU A 107 1.79 25.51 -9.15
C LEU A 107 3.01 26.04 -9.91
N LEU A 108 3.02 25.94 -11.24
CA LEU A 108 4.10 26.47 -12.08
C LEU A 108 4.23 27.99 -11.92
N ALA A 109 3.10 28.71 -11.95
CA ALA A 109 3.09 30.15 -11.72
C ALA A 109 3.60 30.50 -10.32
N TRP A 110 3.21 29.76 -9.28
CA TRP A 110 3.66 29.98 -7.91
C TRP A 110 5.16 29.72 -7.73
N LEU A 111 5.65 28.60 -8.27
CA LEU A 111 7.04 28.18 -8.12
C LEU A 111 8.00 29.09 -8.90
N PHE A 112 7.63 29.52 -10.10
CA PHE A 112 8.51 30.30 -10.99
C PHE A 112 8.22 31.80 -11.01
N LEU A 113 6.98 32.21 -11.33
CA LEU A 113 6.63 33.63 -11.47
C LEU A 113 6.51 34.33 -10.10
N GLY A 114 6.03 33.60 -9.08
CA GLY A 114 5.90 34.08 -7.70
C GLY A 114 7.16 34.78 -7.15
N PRO A 115 8.33 34.11 -7.09
CA PRO A 115 9.55 34.73 -6.57
C PRO A 115 10.06 35.89 -7.43
N ILE A 116 9.88 35.85 -8.76
CA ILE A 116 10.25 36.93 -9.67
C ILE A 116 9.42 38.19 -9.35
N ALA A 117 8.09 38.03 -9.25
CA ALA A 117 7.19 39.13 -8.92
C ALA A 117 7.51 39.73 -7.54
N VAL A 118 7.75 38.89 -6.53
CA VAL A 118 8.13 39.34 -5.17
C VAL A 118 9.44 40.12 -5.20
N TYR A 119 10.43 39.66 -5.98
CA TYR A 119 11.71 40.35 -6.13
C TYR A 119 11.55 41.73 -6.80
N ILE A 120 10.87 41.79 -7.95
CA ILE A 120 10.65 43.03 -8.71
C ILE A 120 9.83 44.04 -7.90
N VAL A 121 8.72 43.62 -7.31
CA VAL A 121 7.92 44.48 -6.42
C VAL A 121 8.74 44.95 -5.23
N GLY A 122 9.59 44.07 -4.68
CA GLY A 122 10.50 44.39 -3.60
C GLY A 122 11.49 45.51 -3.95
N LEU A 123 12.02 45.49 -5.18
CA LEU A 123 12.89 46.53 -5.73
C LEU A 123 12.14 47.85 -5.95
N ILE A 124 10.99 47.81 -6.62
CA ILE A 124 10.17 49.00 -6.92
C ILE A 124 9.75 49.69 -5.62
N ARG A 125 9.28 48.92 -4.63
CA ARG A 125 8.86 49.44 -3.32
C ARG A 125 10.04 49.76 -2.39
N LYS A 126 11.29 49.62 -2.85
CA LYS A 126 12.52 49.85 -2.07
C LYS A 126 12.55 49.11 -0.72
N THR A 127 11.91 47.95 -0.65
CA THR A 127 11.86 47.10 0.56
C THR A 127 13.08 46.17 0.68
N MET A 128 13.83 46.00 -0.41
CA MET A 128 15.08 45.25 -0.47
C MET A 128 16.25 46.13 -0.04
N LYS A 129 16.54 46.20 1.28
CA LYS A 129 17.49 47.19 1.84
C LYS A 129 18.82 46.58 2.31
N SER A 130 18.85 45.29 2.66
CA SER A 130 20.03 44.63 3.23
C SER A 130 20.89 43.96 2.13
N SER A 131 22.21 44.04 2.26
CA SER A 131 23.16 43.23 1.47
C SER A 131 24.16 42.52 2.37
N THR A 132 23.68 41.94 3.47
CA THR A 132 24.53 41.24 4.44
C THR A 132 24.91 39.83 3.98
N LEU A 133 24.24 39.30 2.95
CA LEU A 133 24.50 37.97 2.39
C LEU A 133 25.85 37.87 1.70
N THR A 134 26.70 36.91 2.09
CA THR A 134 27.89 36.54 1.33
C THR A 134 27.54 35.68 0.11
N TRP A 135 28.44 35.56 -0.88
CA TRP A 135 28.24 34.65 -2.02
C TRP A 135 28.04 33.19 -1.58
N LYS A 136 28.74 32.76 -0.52
CA LYS A 136 28.55 31.44 0.09
C LYS A 136 27.15 31.28 0.69
N ASP A 137 26.63 32.33 1.33
CA ASP A 137 25.26 32.33 1.86
C ASP A 137 24.22 32.20 0.74
N ALA A 138 24.46 32.87 -0.40
CA ALA A 138 23.56 32.86 -1.55
C ALA A 138 23.48 31.49 -2.27
N LEU A 139 24.54 30.68 -2.14
CA LEU A 139 24.65 29.34 -2.71
C LEU A 139 24.29 28.23 -1.71
N GLY A 140 23.80 28.58 -0.51
CA GLY A 140 23.22 27.61 0.42
C GLY A 140 23.79 27.62 1.84
N ALA A 141 24.88 28.33 2.13
CA ALA A 141 25.38 28.43 3.52
C ALA A 141 24.36 29.10 4.45
N ILE A 142 23.45 29.91 3.90
CA ILE A 142 22.33 30.51 4.65
C ILE A 142 21.45 29.46 5.35
N LEU A 143 21.37 28.25 4.80
CA LEU A 143 20.55 27.17 5.33
C LEU A 143 20.99 26.71 6.73
N TRP A 144 22.27 26.92 7.06
CA TRP A 144 22.87 26.43 8.29
C TRP A 144 23.34 27.52 9.26
N LYS A 145 23.37 28.77 8.79
CA LYS A 145 23.90 29.92 9.55
C LYS A 145 22.89 30.52 10.53
N ASP A 146 21.63 30.61 10.14
CA ASP A 146 20.57 31.17 10.96
C ASP A 146 19.86 30.11 11.79
N LYS A 147 19.47 30.45 13.03
CA LYS A 147 18.78 29.50 13.94
C LYS A 147 17.46 29.02 13.34
N GLY A 148 16.68 29.91 12.73
CA GLY A 148 15.38 29.59 12.13
C GLY A 148 15.50 28.70 10.89
N THR A 149 16.38 29.08 9.96
CA THR A 149 16.62 28.28 8.76
C THR A 149 17.24 26.92 9.09
N LYS A 150 18.16 26.85 10.06
CA LYS A 150 18.74 25.60 10.55
C LYS A 150 17.69 24.66 11.12
N ALA A 151 16.77 25.17 11.95
CA ALA A 151 15.68 24.36 12.51
C ALA A 151 14.77 23.81 11.40
N TYR A 152 14.42 24.63 10.41
CA TYR A 152 13.66 24.19 9.23
C TYR A 152 14.40 23.07 8.47
N CYS A 153 15.69 23.23 8.18
CA CYS A 153 16.47 22.22 7.47
C CYS A 153 16.59 20.91 8.26
N GLN A 154 16.74 20.97 9.58
CA GLN A 154 16.75 19.77 10.43
C GLN A 154 15.41 19.02 10.39
N LEU A 155 14.29 19.74 10.48
CA LEU A 155 12.95 19.14 10.37
C LEU A 155 12.68 18.58 8.97
N MET A 156 13.19 19.24 7.93
CA MET A 156 13.12 18.76 6.56
C MET A 156 13.88 17.44 6.39
N LEU A 157 15.11 17.36 6.89
CA LEU A 157 15.90 16.13 6.85
C LEU A 157 15.18 14.98 7.57
N ILE A 158 14.58 15.25 8.74
CA ILE A 158 13.78 14.26 9.45
C ILE A 158 12.59 13.78 8.61
N ALA A 159 11.88 14.71 7.95
CA ALA A 159 10.75 14.35 7.08
C ALA A 159 11.20 13.56 5.83
N ILE A 160 12.38 13.86 5.27
CA ILE A 160 12.99 13.09 4.18
C ILE A 160 13.34 11.67 4.65
N CYS A 161 13.93 11.52 5.84
CA CYS A 161 14.18 10.20 6.43
C CYS A 161 12.88 9.40 6.63
N ALA A 162 11.81 10.08 7.10
CA ALA A 162 10.49 9.46 7.23
C ALA A 162 9.96 9.00 5.87
N LEU A 163 10.01 9.88 4.85
CA LEU A 163 9.59 9.57 3.48
C LEU A 163 10.31 8.33 2.95
N TYR A 164 11.63 8.24 3.09
CA TYR A 164 12.37 7.07 2.60
C TYR A 164 12.11 5.79 3.38
N ALA A 165 11.89 5.87 4.69
CA ALA A 165 11.44 4.73 5.47
C ALA A 165 10.08 4.23 4.92
N GLY A 166 9.14 5.14 4.68
CA GLY A 166 7.84 4.81 4.10
C GLY A 166 7.92 4.30 2.66
N LEU A 167 8.78 4.86 1.81
CA LEU A 167 8.98 4.38 0.44
C LEU A 167 9.59 2.97 0.41
N ALA A 168 10.55 2.69 1.28
CA ALA A 168 11.11 1.35 1.44
C ALA A 168 10.06 0.35 1.92
N MET A 169 9.10 0.79 2.75
CA MET A 169 8.07 -0.04 3.39
C MET A 169 8.63 -1.23 4.20
N ASP A 170 9.91 -1.17 4.59
CA ASP A 170 10.46 -2.16 5.49
C ASP A 170 9.85 -1.99 6.88
N MET A 171 9.31 -3.06 7.45
CA MET A 171 8.62 -3.04 8.74
C MET A 171 9.49 -2.42 9.84
N ARG A 172 10.77 -2.76 9.90
CA ARG A 172 11.66 -2.33 10.99
C ARG A 172 11.97 -0.85 10.84
N MET A 173 12.27 -0.41 9.62
CA MET A 173 12.54 0.99 9.30
C MET A 173 11.30 1.87 9.49
N CYS A 174 10.13 1.46 9.00
CA CYS A 174 8.86 2.19 9.21
C CYS A 174 8.53 2.33 10.69
N ARG A 175 8.67 1.24 11.47
CA ARG A 175 8.42 1.26 12.92
C ARG A 175 9.39 2.19 13.62
N PHE A 176 10.68 2.08 13.32
CA PHE A 176 11.71 2.95 13.89
C PHE A 176 11.44 4.42 13.55
N ALA A 177 11.23 4.73 12.28
CA ALA A 177 10.96 6.09 11.81
C ALA A 177 9.69 6.67 12.45
N CYS A 178 8.61 5.90 12.51
CA CYS A 178 7.34 6.33 13.09
C CYS A 178 7.46 6.61 14.59
N VAL A 179 8.21 5.80 15.34
CA VAL A 179 8.34 5.94 16.80
C VAL A 179 9.38 7.00 17.19
N VAL A 180 10.48 7.15 16.45
CA VAL A 180 11.63 7.97 16.86
C VAL A 180 11.59 9.39 16.28
N LEU A 181 11.17 9.55 15.03
CA LEU A 181 11.25 10.84 14.34
C LEU A 181 10.29 11.90 14.92
N PRO A 182 9.03 11.59 15.30
CA PRO A 182 8.14 12.57 15.90
C PRO A 182 8.62 13.12 17.27
N PRO A 183 9.07 12.29 18.23
CA PRO A 183 9.69 12.80 19.46
C PRO A 183 10.94 13.65 19.19
N LEU A 184 11.80 13.25 18.25
CA LEU A 184 13.00 14.02 17.89
C LEU A 184 12.62 15.39 17.31
N SER A 185 11.64 15.42 16.39
CA SER A 185 11.12 16.66 15.83
C SER A 185 10.49 17.55 16.90
N LEU A 186 9.72 16.99 17.84
CA LEU A 186 9.17 17.76 18.97
C LEU A 186 10.29 18.40 19.80
N TYR A 187 11.34 17.64 20.11
CA TYR A 187 12.49 18.15 20.86
C TYR A 187 13.18 19.31 20.12
N LEU A 188 13.40 19.20 18.81
CA LEU A 188 14.00 20.27 18.01
C LEU A 188 13.13 21.52 17.93
N ILE A 189 11.81 21.36 17.72
CA ILE A 189 10.86 22.48 17.70
C ILE A 189 10.88 23.18 19.05
N ALA A 190 10.78 22.42 20.15
CA ALA A 190 10.79 22.99 21.48
C ALA A 190 12.10 23.73 21.80
N ARG A 191 13.26 23.13 21.48
CA ARG A 191 14.57 23.75 21.67
C ARG A 191 14.73 25.05 20.88
N TYR A 192 14.21 25.09 19.65
CA TYR A 192 14.19 26.31 18.85
C TYR A 192 13.33 27.39 19.52
N MET A 193 12.12 27.03 19.95
CA MET A 193 11.19 27.97 20.58
C MET A 193 11.69 28.51 21.92
N THR A 194 12.32 27.69 22.76
CA THR A 194 12.92 28.14 24.02
C THR A 194 14.10 29.08 23.78
N SER A 195 14.92 28.81 22.75
CA SER A 195 16.02 29.72 22.37
C SER A 195 15.53 31.06 21.81
N CYS A 196 14.30 31.15 21.30
CA CYS A 196 13.76 32.39 20.76
C CYS A 196 13.07 33.27 21.81
N LYS A 197 12.68 32.71 22.96
CA LYS A 197 11.78 33.38 23.91
C LYS A 197 12.42 33.63 25.29
N ASP A 198 13.74 33.41 25.43
CA ASP A 198 14.51 33.53 26.68
C ASP A 198 13.76 32.98 27.91
N THR A 199 13.11 31.84 27.73
CA THR A 199 12.36 31.18 28.80
C THR A 199 13.32 30.48 29.75
N THR A 200 13.14 30.68 31.05
CA THR A 200 13.94 30.09 32.16
C THR A 200 13.84 28.56 32.27
N GLU A 201 12.86 27.95 31.60
CA GLU A 201 12.62 26.50 31.65
C GLU A 201 13.60 25.75 30.74
N LYS A 202 14.59 25.09 31.36
CA LYS A 202 15.75 24.52 30.65
C LYS A 202 15.45 23.36 29.70
N ASN A 203 14.24 22.76 29.70
CA ASN A 203 13.82 21.70 28.76
C ASN A 203 12.31 21.35 28.91
N PRO A 204 11.37 22.00 28.20
CA PRO A 204 9.92 21.84 28.44
C PRO A 204 9.31 20.47 28.04
N VAL A 205 10.12 19.57 27.44
CA VAL A 205 9.67 18.32 26.79
C VAL A 205 10.17 17.05 27.48
N VAL A 206 11.22 17.11 28.30
CA VAL A 206 11.95 15.91 28.80
C VAL A 206 11.05 14.95 29.60
N GLY A 207 10.01 15.44 30.29
CA GLY A 207 9.01 14.61 30.98
C GLY A 207 7.81 14.16 30.13
N LYS A 208 7.68 14.63 28.88
CA LYS A 208 6.52 14.42 28.01
C LYS A 208 6.84 13.59 26.77
N LEU A 209 8.13 13.37 26.47
CA LEU A 209 8.56 12.59 25.30
C LEU A 209 8.02 11.16 25.30
N TRP A 210 7.90 10.52 26.46
CA TRP A 210 7.35 9.17 26.57
C TRP A 210 5.89 9.10 26.08
N MET A 211 5.09 10.14 26.31
CA MET A 211 3.70 10.19 25.79
C MET A 211 3.68 10.33 24.26
N MET A 212 4.65 11.07 23.69
CA MET A 212 4.80 11.13 22.23
C MET A 212 5.18 9.76 21.66
N VAL A 213 6.12 9.06 22.30
CA VAL A 213 6.49 7.68 21.93
C VAL A 213 5.29 6.74 22.02
N ALA A 214 4.54 6.79 23.12
CA ALA A 214 3.35 5.98 23.32
C ALA A 214 2.26 6.26 22.26
N ALA A 215 2.06 7.54 21.90
CA ALA A 215 1.14 7.92 20.83
C ALA A 215 1.57 7.32 19.48
N MET A 216 2.86 7.39 19.13
CA MET A 216 3.36 6.83 17.87
C MET A 216 3.32 5.29 17.83
N VAL A 217 3.54 4.63 18.97
CA VAL A 217 3.36 3.19 19.10
C VAL A 217 1.90 2.83 18.85
N LEU A 218 0.96 3.54 19.48
CA LEU A 218 -0.48 3.34 19.27
C LEU A 218 -0.87 3.55 17.80
N PHE A 219 -0.38 4.61 17.17
CA PHE A 219 -0.57 4.89 15.74
C PHE A 219 -0.08 3.74 14.85
N PHE A 220 1.10 3.20 15.13
CA PHE A 220 1.68 2.13 14.34
C PHE A 220 0.92 0.81 14.51
N TYR A 221 0.48 0.49 15.73
CA TYR A 221 -0.32 -0.71 15.99
C TYR A 221 -1.73 -0.61 15.42
N ALA A 222 -2.31 0.59 15.34
CA ALA A 222 -3.62 0.83 14.73
C ALA A 222 -3.72 0.24 13.31
N GLN A 223 -2.60 0.17 12.59
CA GLN A 223 -2.53 -0.36 11.22
C GLN A 223 -2.90 -1.84 11.08
N ARG A 224 -2.82 -2.62 12.17
CA ARG A 224 -3.21 -4.03 12.16
C ARG A 224 -4.70 -4.25 12.43
N TYR A 225 -5.36 -3.24 12.98
CA TYR A 225 -6.79 -3.30 13.30
C TYR A 225 -7.62 -2.78 12.16
N ALA A 226 -8.92 -3.08 12.21
CA ALA A 226 -9.89 -2.78 11.18
C ALA A 226 -11.11 -2.05 11.77
N GLY A 227 -11.86 -1.36 10.92
CA GLY A 227 -13.09 -0.67 11.26
C GLY A 227 -12.93 0.33 12.41
N MET A 228 -13.89 0.31 13.33
CA MET A 228 -13.95 1.27 14.44
C MET A 228 -12.74 1.19 15.38
N TRP A 229 -12.16 0.01 15.60
CA TRP A 229 -10.98 -0.14 16.46
C TRP A 229 -9.79 0.66 15.94
N ARG A 230 -9.54 0.60 14.63
CA ARG A 230 -8.50 1.41 13.98
C ARG A 230 -8.77 2.90 14.16
N VAL A 231 -10.01 3.34 13.95
CA VAL A 231 -10.41 4.75 14.12
C VAL A 231 -10.14 5.23 15.55
N TRP A 232 -10.59 4.48 16.55
CA TRP A 232 -10.37 4.82 17.96
C TRP A 232 -8.89 4.96 18.32
N MET A 233 -8.04 4.03 17.86
CA MET A 233 -6.59 4.09 18.11
C MET A 233 -5.92 5.29 17.42
N LEU A 234 -6.32 5.62 16.19
CA LEU A 234 -5.80 6.79 15.47
C LEU A 234 -6.22 8.10 16.14
N VAL A 235 -7.48 8.19 16.56
CA VAL A 235 -8.02 9.36 17.30
C VAL A 235 -7.30 9.53 18.64
N ALA A 236 -7.15 8.45 19.40
CA ALA A 236 -6.44 8.46 20.69
C ALA A 236 -4.97 8.89 20.51
N SER A 237 -4.28 8.39 19.49
CA SER A 237 -2.92 8.81 19.16
C SER A 237 -2.84 10.31 18.89
N ILE A 238 -3.68 10.84 18.00
CA ILE A 238 -3.68 12.28 17.67
C ILE A 238 -4.06 13.12 18.89
N ALA A 239 -4.99 12.68 19.73
CA ALA A 239 -5.36 13.37 20.96
C ALA A 239 -4.19 13.47 21.95
N MET A 240 -3.41 12.39 22.12
CA MET A 240 -2.19 12.40 22.93
C MET A 240 -1.14 13.37 22.39
N VAL A 241 -0.92 13.38 21.07
CA VAL A 241 -0.03 14.34 20.40
C VAL A 241 -0.50 15.77 20.64
N ALA A 242 -1.79 16.04 20.43
CA ALA A 242 -2.39 17.35 20.62
C ALA A 242 -2.24 17.83 22.08
N TYR A 243 -2.44 16.94 23.04
CA TYR A 243 -2.23 17.22 24.47
C TYR A 243 -0.78 17.61 24.77
N VAL A 244 0.19 16.85 24.27
CA VAL A 244 1.62 17.14 24.45
C VAL A 244 2.00 18.48 23.81
N CYS A 245 1.55 18.73 22.59
CA CYS A 245 1.77 20.00 21.89
C CYS A 245 1.14 21.18 22.63
N TRP A 246 -0.10 21.05 23.10
CA TRP A 246 -0.79 22.11 23.84
C TRP A 246 -0.09 22.43 25.17
N ARG A 247 0.33 21.40 25.90
CA ARG A 247 1.10 21.55 27.15
C ARG A 247 2.49 22.12 26.94
N THR A 248 3.05 22.06 25.74
CA THR A 248 4.40 22.54 25.44
C THR A 248 4.37 23.96 24.85
N PHE A 249 3.43 24.24 23.95
CA PHE A 249 3.36 25.51 23.22
C PHE A 249 2.11 26.33 23.56
N GLY A 250 0.95 25.70 23.65
CA GLY A 250 -0.32 26.38 23.92
C GLY A 250 -0.32 27.18 25.22
N LYS A 251 0.17 26.58 26.31
CA LYS A 251 0.32 27.27 27.62
C LYS A 251 1.27 28.48 27.60
N LEU A 252 2.18 28.55 26.62
CA LEU A 252 3.09 29.67 26.44
C LEU A 252 2.52 30.76 25.51
N GLY A 253 1.22 30.70 25.18
CA GLY A 253 0.55 31.60 24.24
C GLY A 253 0.86 31.32 22.77
N LEU A 254 1.43 30.16 22.44
CA LEU A 254 1.85 29.77 21.09
C LEU A 254 0.86 28.78 20.46
N ALA A 255 -0.43 29.07 20.52
CA ALA A 255 -1.50 28.18 20.06
C ALA A 255 -1.34 27.79 18.58
N GLY A 256 -0.97 28.72 17.70
CA GLY A 256 -0.76 28.43 16.27
C GLY A 256 0.35 27.39 16.03
N ILE A 257 1.45 27.46 16.79
CA ILE A 257 2.55 26.49 16.70
C ILE A 257 2.12 25.15 17.29
N SER A 258 1.34 25.15 18.36
CA SER A 258 0.75 23.93 18.91
C SER A 258 -0.07 23.18 17.86
N ILE A 259 -0.94 23.87 17.11
CA ILE A 259 -1.78 23.27 16.07
C ILE A 259 -0.91 22.73 14.93
N LEU A 260 0.03 23.52 14.41
CA LEU A 260 0.92 23.11 13.33
C LEU A 260 1.79 21.92 13.74
N ALA A 261 2.32 21.91 14.97
CA ALA A 261 3.10 20.80 15.51
C ALA A 261 2.25 19.54 15.64
N THR A 262 0.99 19.63 16.07
CA THR A 262 0.09 18.47 16.12
C THR A 262 -0.15 17.88 14.73
N VAL A 263 -0.41 18.71 13.72
CA VAL A 263 -0.61 18.23 12.34
C VAL A 263 0.67 17.59 11.81
N TYR A 264 1.82 18.24 12.01
CA TYR A 264 3.10 17.73 11.54
C TYR A 264 3.50 16.40 12.23
N LEU A 265 3.43 16.34 13.56
CA LEU A 265 3.91 15.20 14.36
C LEU A 265 2.90 14.06 14.45
N GLY A 266 1.61 14.35 14.43
CA GLY A 266 0.54 13.37 14.61
C GLY A 266 -0.07 12.85 13.32
N ILE A 267 0.11 13.56 12.20
CA ILE A 267 -0.46 13.19 10.90
C ILE A 267 0.65 13.08 9.87
N LEU A 268 1.29 14.18 9.46
CA LEU A 268 2.18 14.19 8.30
C LEU A 268 3.37 13.24 8.47
N LEU A 269 4.15 13.42 9.54
CA LEU A 269 5.38 12.66 9.76
C LEU A 269 5.15 11.15 9.94
N PRO A 270 4.19 10.68 10.74
CA PRO A 270 3.91 9.25 10.83
C PRO A 270 3.32 8.68 9.54
N THR A 271 2.53 9.46 8.77
CA THR A 271 2.07 9.05 7.42
C THR A 271 3.26 8.82 6.48
N LEU A 272 4.21 9.76 6.44
CA LEU A 272 5.43 9.63 5.65
C LEU A 272 6.24 8.40 6.10
N ALA A 273 6.35 8.16 7.40
CA ALA A 273 7.13 7.06 7.96
C ALA A 273 6.55 5.67 7.62
N ILE A 274 5.23 5.52 7.55
CA ILE A 274 4.59 4.24 7.15
C ILE A 274 4.48 4.10 5.63
N GLY A 275 4.43 5.21 4.90
CA GLY A 275 4.48 5.25 3.44
C GLY A 275 3.17 4.94 2.71
N TYR A 276 2.02 4.98 3.38
CA TYR A 276 0.70 4.83 2.76
C TYR A 276 -0.36 5.62 3.53
N ASN A 277 -1.52 5.83 2.89
CA ASN A 277 -2.66 6.50 3.49
C ASN A 277 -3.35 5.59 4.53
N GLN A 278 -3.12 5.87 5.82
CA GLN A 278 -3.75 5.16 6.92
C GLN A 278 -5.25 5.45 7.11
N TYR A 279 -5.77 6.49 6.45
CA TYR A 279 -7.18 6.86 6.51
C TYR A 279 -7.98 6.24 5.36
N ALA A 280 -7.32 5.60 4.40
CA ALA A 280 -7.94 4.79 3.37
C ALA A 280 -8.06 3.31 3.81
N CYS A 281 -9.10 2.64 3.31
CA CYS A 281 -9.39 1.23 3.57
C CYS A 281 -9.47 0.92 5.08
N ILE A 282 -10.25 1.71 5.83
CA ILE A 282 -10.37 1.56 7.29
C ILE A 282 -10.98 0.21 7.66
N GLU A 283 -11.85 -0.33 6.81
CA GLU A 283 -12.55 -1.60 6.99
C GLU A 283 -11.65 -2.83 7.12
N TYR A 284 -10.39 -2.74 6.67
CA TYR A 284 -9.49 -3.88 6.65
C TYR A 284 -8.19 -3.60 7.40
N GLY A 285 -7.72 -4.62 8.12
CA GLY A 285 -6.47 -4.58 8.87
C GLY A 285 -5.30 -5.00 7.98
N ARG A 286 -4.10 -4.49 8.25
CA ARG A 286 -2.90 -4.93 7.53
C ARG A 286 -2.51 -6.35 7.96
N ARG A 287 -2.44 -7.27 7.00
CA ARG A 287 -2.00 -8.66 7.23
C ARG A 287 -0.48 -8.71 7.25
N GLY A 288 0.09 -8.78 8.45
CA GLY A 288 1.53 -8.59 8.64
C GLY A 288 1.95 -7.13 8.39
N LEU A 289 3.25 -6.87 8.38
CA LEU A 289 3.81 -5.54 8.08
C LEU A 289 4.78 -5.59 6.90
N TYR A 290 4.76 -6.69 6.15
CA TYR A 290 5.58 -6.90 4.97
C TYR A 290 4.85 -6.44 3.72
N THR A 291 5.61 -6.07 2.68
CA THR A 291 5.09 -5.82 1.35
C THR A 291 5.01 -7.11 0.55
N LEU A 292 4.22 -7.07 -0.52
CA LEU A 292 4.16 -8.11 -1.52
C LEU A 292 5.49 -8.11 -2.29
N GLU A 293 6.42 -9.02 -1.97
CA GLU A 293 7.70 -9.08 -2.67
C GLU A 293 7.53 -9.49 -4.14
N PRO A 294 8.23 -8.84 -5.12
CA PRO A 294 9.22 -7.77 -4.98
C PRO A 294 8.65 -6.33 -5.01
N LEU A 295 7.32 -6.19 -5.06
CA LEU A 295 6.59 -4.92 -5.24
C LEU A 295 6.53 -4.09 -3.94
N ARG A 296 7.50 -3.18 -3.78
CA ARG A 296 7.48 -2.20 -2.69
C ARG A 296 6.33 -1.21 -2.87
N GLY A 297 5.42 -1.16 -1.90
CA GLY A 297 4.24 -0.27 -1.93
C GLY A 297 2.90 -0.99 -2.00
N ILE A 298 2.92 -2.30 -2.27
CA ILE A 298 1.73 -3.15 -2.25
C ILE A 298 1.84 -4.09 -1.07
N PHE A 299 0.74 -4.30 -0.36
CA PHE A 299 0.75 -5.13 0.83
C PHE A 299 -0.60 -5.80 1.07
N TYR A 300 -0.57 -6.86 1.87
CA TYR A 300 -1.73 -7.66 2.16
C TYR A 300 -2.63 -6.96 3.19
N ILE A 301 -3.93 -7.04 2.94
CA ILE A 301 -4.98 -6.71 3.89
C ILE A 301 -5.74 -7.97 4.27
N LYS A 302 -6.32 -7.96 5.46
CA LYS A 302 -7.13 -9.04 5.99
C LYS A 302 -8.43 -8.46 6.52
N ASP A 303 -9.53 -9.13 6.20
CA ASP A 303 -10.79 -8.96 6.92
C ASP A 303 -10.72 -9.70 8.25
N THR A 304 -10.97 -8.97 9.34
CA THR A 304 -10.94 -9.53 10.69
C THR A 304 -12.07 -10.49 10.98
N ASN A 305 -13.19 -10.40 10.24
CA ASN A 305 -14.36 -11.26 10.45
C ASN A 305 -14.22 -12.60 9.75
N THR A 306 -13.70 -12.60 8.53
CA THR A 306 -13.64 -13.79 7.66
C THR A 306 -12.25 -14.42 7.54
N ASP A 307 -11.20 -13.75 8.01
CA ASP A 307 -9.78 -14.11 7.78
C ASP A 307 -9.37 -14.16 6.29
N LYS A 308 -10.23 -13.67 5.41
CA LYS A 308 -9.94 -13.56 3.98
C LYS A 308 -8.96 -12.42 3.73
N VAL A 309 -8.27 -12.53 2.60
CA VAL A 309 -7.03 -11.81 2.30
C VAL A 309 -7.19 -11.08 0.99
N GLY A 310 -6.74 -9.83 0.97
CA GLY A 310 -6.77 -8.96 -0.20
C GLY A 310 -5.44 -8.25 -0.41
N LEU A 311 -5.40 -7.39 -1.42
CA LEU A 311 -4.25 -6.53 -1.72
C LEU A 311 -4.67 -5.07 -1.73
N ARG A 312 -3.78 -4.22 -1.26
CA ARG A 312 -3.90 -2.78 -1.42
C ARG A 312 -2.56 -2.16 -1.77
N ASP A 313 -2.62 -0.99 -2.39
CA ASP A 313 -1.46 -0.14 -2.58
C ASP A 313 -1.38 0.95 -1.49
N ARG A 314 -0.58 1.98 -1.75
CA ARG A 314 -0.37 3.11 -0.85
C ARG A 314 -1.63 3.97 -0.66
N TYR A 315 -2.58 3.92 -1.57
CA TYR A 315 -3.68 4.88 -1.65
C TYR A 315 -5.06 4.22 -1.53
N GLY A 316 -5.23 2.99 -2.03
CA GLY A 316 -6.52 2.31 -2.08
C GLY A 316 -6.44 0.79 -2.20
N ILE A 317 -7.61 0.16 -2.26
CA ILE A 317 -7.76 -1.29 -2.42
C ILE A 317 -7.48 -1.66 -3.88
N LEU A 318 -6.71 -2.73 -4.08
CA LEU A 318 -6.50 -3.34 -5.40
C LEU A 318 -7.36 -4.58 -5.56
N VAL A 319 -7.41 -5.42 -4.53
CA VAL A 319 -8.15 -6.67 -4.49
C VAL A 319 -8.84 -6.76 -3.13
N GLU A 320 -10.16 -6.94 -3.14
CA GLU A 320 -10.94 -7.09 -1.92
C GLU A 320 -10.54 -8.37 -1.16
N PRO A 321 -10.60 -8.36 0.18
CA PRO A 321 -10.24 -9.50 0.99
C PRO A 321 -11.35 -10.55 1.01
N ILE A 322 -11.51 -11.26 -0.10
CA ILE A 322 -12.46 -12.38 -0.27
C ILE A 322 -11.75 -13.72 -0.55
N TYR A 323 -10.42 -13.71 -0.65
CA TYR A 323 -9.60 -14.87 -1.03
C TYR A 323 -8.98 -15.53 0.20
N ASP A 324 -8.85 -16.86 0.19
CA ASP A 324 -8.16 -17.59 1.25
C ASP A 324 -6.66 -17.27 1.28
N ASN A 325 -6.07 -17.18 0.09
CA ASN A 325 -4.65 -16.91 -0.05
C ASN A 325 -4.33 -16.23 -1.37
N ILE A 326 -3.24 -15.47 -1.38
CA ILE A 326 -2.73 -14.78 -2.55
C ILE A 326 -1.26 -15.12 -2.69
N VAL A 327 -0.92 -15.85 -3.74
CA VAL A 327 0.41 -16.45 -3.93
C VAL A 327 1.01 -15.96 -5.24
N HIS A 328 2.31 -15.67 -5.25
CA HIS A 328 3.01 -15.36 -6.50
C HIS A 328 2.98 -16.58 -7.41
N ASN A 329 2.59 -16.39 -8.67
CA ASN A 329 2.62 -17.48 -9.63
C ASN A 329 4.07 -17.79 -10.02
N SER A 330 4.68 -18.79 -9.40
CA SER A 330 6.04 -19.25 -9.67
C SER A 330 6.19 -19.98 -11.01
N ARG A 331 5.09 -20.25 -11.73
CA ARG A 331 5.04 -21.08 -12.95
C ARG A 331 5.41 -20.30 -14.21
N ASN A 332 6.65 -19.81 -14.29
CA ASN A 332 7.24 -19.14 -15.47
C ASN A 332 6.45 -17.93 -16.03
N ARG A 333 5.53 -17.36 -15.24
CA ARG A 333 4.80 -16.14 -15.64
C ARG A 333 5.63 -14.89 -15.28
N PRO A 334 5.49 -13.80 -16.05
CA PRO A 334 6.21 -12.57 -15.75
C PRO A 334 5.89 -12.10 -14.34
N LEU A 335 6.90 -11.50 -13.69
CA LEU A 335 6.77 -10.87 -12.38
C LEU A 335 5.49 -10.01 -12.32
N GLY A 336 4.81 -10.01 -11.17
CA GLY A 336 3.61 -9.19 -10.96
C GLY A 336 2.28 -9.88 -11.24
N ILE A 337 2.28 -11.18 -11.61
CA ILE A 337 1.07 -12.00 -11.72
C ILE A 337 0.91 -12.87 -10.47
N TYR A 338 -0.25 -12.75 -9.83
CA TYR A 338 -0.58 -13.46 -8.59
C TYR A 338 -1.80 -14.35 -8.78
N GLU A 339 -1.81 -15.48 -8.08
CA GLU A 339 -2.94 -16.38 -7.96
C GLU A 339 -3.79 -15.94 -6.78
N LEU A 340 -5.02 -15.50 -7.06
CA LEU A 340 -6.04 -15.23 -6.08
C LEU A 340 -6.80 -16.54 -5.82
N ARG A 341 -6.48 -17.22 -4.72
CA ARG A 341 -6.97 -18.56 -4.43
C ARG A 341 -8.19 -18.51 -3.53
N ASN A 342 -9.24 -19.22 -3.91
CA ASN A 342 -10.46 -19.39 -3.12
C ASN A 342 -11.08 -20.74 -3.45
N ASN A 343 -11.54 -21.50 -2.46
CA ASN A 343 -12.38 -22.70 -2.65
C ASN A 343 -11.87 -23.67 -3.75
N GLY A 344 -10.56 -23.98 -3.73
CA GLY A 344 -9.93 -24.91 -4.68
C GLY A 344 -9.76 -24.41 -6.12
N CYS A 345 -10.14 -23.17 -6.45
CA CYS A 345 -9.81 -22.53 -7.72
C CYS A 345 -8.95 -21.28 -7.54
N TYR A 346 -8.33 -20.81 -8.62
CA TYR A 346 -7.60 -19.57 -8.60
C TYR A 346 -7.85 -18.72 -9.84
N THR A 347 -7.93 -17.42 -9.61
CA THR A 347 -7.97 -16.40 -10.66
C THR A 347 -6.64 -15.69 -10.71
N LEU A 348 -6.10 -15.53 -11.91
CA LEU A 348 -4.86 -14.79 -12.10
C LEU A 348 -5.11 -13.29 -12.14
N TYR A 349 -4.32 -12.55 -11.38
CA TYR A 349 -4.39 -11.11 -11.28
C TYR A 349 -3.05 -10.48 -11.64
N ASN A 350 -3.08 -9.55 -12.60
CA ASN A 350 -1.93 -8.74 -12.98
C ASN A 350 -1.96 -7.43 -12.21
N VAL A 351 -1.00 -7.28 -11.30
CA VAL A 351 -0.89 -6.13 -10.41
C VAL A 351 -0.51 -4.85 -11.15
N TYR A 352 0.32 -4.93 -12.19
CA TYR A 352 0.76 -3.73 -12.93
C TYR A 352 -0.35 -3.13 -13.78
N GLN A 353 -1.22 -3.97 -14.33
CA GLN A 353 -2.36 -3.55 -15.14
C GLN A 353 -3.64 -3.36 -14.32
N ASN A 354 -3.60 -3.71 -13.03
CA ASN A 354 -4.77 -3.82 -12.16
C ASN A 354 -5.93 -4.58 -12.83
N LYS A 355 -5.63 -5.74 -13.42
CA LYS A 355 -6.61 -6.51 -14.22
C LYS A 355 -6.63 -7.98 -13.83
N MET A 356 -7.84 -8.51 -13.71
CA MET A 356 -8.09 -9.95 -13.69
C MET A 356 -7.83 -10.51 -15.09
N MET A 357 -7.15 -11.65 -15.16
CA MET A 357 -6.77 -12.29 -16.42
C MET A 357 -7.64 -13.50 -16.70
N THR A 358 -7.26 -14.66 -16.16
CA THR A 358 -7.84 -15.95 -16.50
C THR A 358 -7.92 -16.79 -15.25
N SER A 359 -9.05 -17.46 -15.06
CA SER A 359 -9.25 -18.46 -14.02
C SER A 359 -8.80 -19.83 -14.51
N ASN A 360 -8.42 -20.73 -13.60
CA ASN A 360 -8.15 -22.13 -13.93
C ASN A 360 -9.42 -22.93 -14.28
N ILE A 361 -10.59 -22.35 -13.99
CA ILE A 361 -11.91 -22.93 -14.26
C ILE A 361 -12.80 -21.92 -14.97
N SER A 362 -13.85 -22.41 -15.63
CA SER A 362 -14.82 -21.55 -16.32
C SER A 362 -16.01 -21.13 -15.46
N ASP A 363 -16.37 -21.87 -14.40
CA ASP A 363 -17.51 -21.54 -13.52
C ASP A 363 -17.12 -21.55 -12.02
N PRO A 364 -16.71 -20.40 -11.45
CA PRO A 364 -16.40 -20.26 -10.03
C PRO A 364 -17.60 -20.51 -9.09
N ASN A 365 -18.82 -20.24 -9.52
CA ASN A 365 -20.00 -20.43 -8.66
C ASN A 365 -20.32 -21.93 -8.50
N LEU A 366 -20.15 -22.69 -9.58
CA LEU A 366 -20.24 -24.15 -9.54
C LEU A 366 -19.17 -24.74 -8.62
N GLN A 367 -17.92 -24.27 -8.74
CA GLN A 367 -16.82 -24.69 -7.86
C GLN A 367 -17.15 -24.45 -6.38
N ASP A 368 -17.60 -23.24 -6.02
CA ASP A 368 -17.99 -22.89 -4.66
C ASP A 368 -19.11 -23.81 -4.13
N SER A 369 -20.10 -24.10 -4.97
CA SER A 369 -21.22 -24.99 -4.62
C SER A 369 -20.75 -26.43 -4.41
N ILE A 370 -19.84 -26.94 -5.25
CA ILE A 370 -19.26 -28.27 -5.11
C ILE A 370 -18.42 -28.36 -3.83
N CYS A 371 -17.62 -27.34 -3.52
CA CYS A 371 -16.85 -27.27 -2.26
C CYS A 371 -17.77 -27.36 -1.02
N GLN A 372 -18.91 -26.66 -1.02
CA GLN A 372 -19.90 -26.76 0.07
C GLN A 372 -20.54 -28.14 0.19
N ILE A 373 -20.82 -28.82 -0.93
CA ILE A 373 -21.31 -30.21 -0.92
C ILE A 373 -20.24 -31.14 -0.36
N LEU A 374 -18.99 -30.95 -0.79
CA LEU A 374 -17.85 -31.78 -0.39
C LEU A 374 -17.56 -31.71 1.11
N ASP A 375 -17.62 -30.52 1.71
CA ASP A 375 -17.41 -30.38 3.15
C ASP A 375 -18.47 -31.18 3.94
N LYS A 376 -19.75 -31.04 3.58
CA LYS A 376 -20.86 -31.82 4.19
C LYS A 376 -20.72 -33.32 3.96
N TYR A 377 -20.30 -33.71 2.76
CA TYR A 377 -20.09 -35.11 2.38
C TYR A 377 -18.95 -35.75 3.19
N CYS A 378 -17.84 -35.03 3.37
CA CYS A 378 -16.71 -35.51 4.15
C CYS A 378 -17.04 -35.69 5.63
N ASP A 379 -17.84 -34.78 6.19
CA ASP A 379 -18.33 -34.88 7.57
C ASP A 379 -19.25 -36.08 7.77
N ARG A 380 -20.20 -36.29 6.85
CA ARG A 380 -21.16 -37.41 6.92
C ARG A 380 -20.48 -38.78 6.83
N ASN A 381 -19.44 -38.89 6.00
CA ASN A 381 -18.77 -40.16 5.69
C ASN A 381 -17.46 -40.36 6.45
N ALA A 382 -17.22 -39.58 7.51
CA ALA A 382 -16.07 -39.67 8.41
C ALA A 382 -14.71 -39.72 7.69
N TYR A 383 -14.49 -38.81 6.73
CA TYR A 383 -13.20 -38.70 6.04
C TYR A 383 -12.08 -38.37 7.04
N GLY A 384 -11.03 -39.18 7.03
CA GLY A 384 -9.94 -39.17 7.99
C GLY A 384 -8.81 -38.20 7.63
N HIS A 385 -7.75 -38.25 8.44
CA HIS A 385 -6.53 -37.50 8.17
C HIS A 385 -5.84 -38.02 6.90
N ARG A 386 -5.53 -37.12 5.95
CA ARG A 386 -4.89 -37.38 4.65
C ARG A 386 -5.76 -38.08 3.61
N ASP A 387 -7.03 -38.36 3.90
CA ASP A 387 -7.96 -38.80 2.87
C ASP A 387 -8.12 -37.70 1.81
N ARG A 388 -8.24 -38.11 0.54
CA ARG A 388 -8.24 -37.21 -0.61
C ARG A 388 -9.46 -37.40 -1.48
N LEU A 389 -9.94 -36.29 -2.04
CA LEU A 389 -10.95 -36.28 -3.09
C LEU A 389 -10.50 -35.39 -4.24
N GLU A 390 -10.79 -35.84 -5.45
CA GLU A 390 -10.65 -35.07 -6.67
C GLU A 390 -11.97 -35.14 -7.44
N ILE A 391 -12.51 -33.98 -7.79
CA ILE A 391 -13.71 -33.84 -8.59
C ILE A 391 -13.39 -32.95 -9.78
N ARG A 392 -13.57 -33.46 -10.99
CA ARG A 392 -13.39 -32.69 -12.21
C ARG A 392 -14.68 -32.74 -13.04
N VAL A 393 -15.23 -31.57 -13.31
CA VAL A 393 -16.43 -31.42 -14.15
C VAL A 393 -16.01 -30.80 -15.47
N THR A 394 -16.31 -31.49 -16.57
CA THR A 394 -15.95 -31.05 -17.93
C THR A 394 -17.17 -30.91 -18.83
N ASN A 395 -17.10 -29.95 -19.75
CA ASN A 395 -18.10 -29.79 -20.80
C ASN A 395 -17.67 -30.62 -22.03
N LYS A 396 -18.54 -31.49 -22.53
CA LYS A 396 -18.26 -32.34 -23.70
C LYS A 396 -18.02 -31.54 -24.98
N PHE A 397 -18.57 -30.33 -25.08
CA PHE A 397 -18.44 -29.46 -26.25
C PHE A 397 -17.31 -28.43 -26.15
N LYS A 398 -16.74 -28.22 -24.95
CA LYS A 398 -15.63 -27.30 -24.68
C LYS A 398 -14.70 -27.92 -23.64
N ALA A 399 -13.74 -28.72 -24.09
CA ALA A 399 -12.88 -29.51 -23.21
C ALA A 399 -11.60 -28.80 -22.73
N GLU A 400 -11.24 -27.64 -23.30
CA GLU A 400 -9.95 -26.99 -23.01
C GLU A 400 -9.81 -26.50 -21.56
N ILE A 401 -10.89 -26.03 -20.95
CA ILE A 401 -10.92 -25.55 -19.55
C ILE A 401 -12.06 -26.27 -18.82
N PRO A 402 -11.80 -26.92 -17.66
CA PRO A 402 -12.86 -27.55 -16.90
C PRO A 402 -13.88 -26.51 -16.39
N LEU A 403 -15.13 -26.96 -16.20
CA LEU A 403 -16.16 -26.15 -15.55
C LEU A 403 -15.81 -25.92 -14.09
N SER A 404 -15.40 -27.00 -13.42
CA SER A 404 -14.96 -27.02 -12.03
C SER A 404 -13.91 -28.11 -11.85
N HIS A 405 -12.89 -27.86 -11.02
CA HIS A 405 -11.88 -28.84 -10.64
C HIS A 405 -11.51 -28.63 -9.18
N VAL A 406 -12.01 -29.51 -8.30
CA VAL A 406 -11.74 -29.47 -6.88
C VAL A 406 -10.78 -30.59 -6.52
N LYS A 407 -9.67 -30.24 -5.88
CA LYS A 407 -8.70 -31.19 -5.30
C LYS A 407 -8.61 -30.92 -3.81
N MET A 408 -9.02 -31.85 -2.98
CA MET A 408 -9.21 -31.63 -1.55
C MET A 408 -8.58 -32.74 -0.72
N THR A 409 -7.80 -32.34 0.30
CA THR A 409 -7.29 -33.23 1.35
C THR A 409 -8.03 -32.94 2.64
N ARG A 410 -8.52 -33.96 3.33
CA ARG A 410 -9.07 -33.81 4.67
C ARG A 410 -7.98 -33.95 5.74
N ASN A 411 -7.99 -33.08 6.74
CA ASN A 411 -7.07 -33.09 7.86
C ASN A 411 -7.85 -32.89 9.16
N GLY A 412 -8.53 -33.96 9.61
CA GLY A 412 -9.48 -33.89 10.71
C GLY A 412 -10.73 -33.10 10.29
N ILE A 413 -11.00 -31.99 10.97
CA ILE A 413 -12.18 -31.13 10.71
C ILE A 413 -11.93 -30.12 9.57
N ASN A 414 -10.66 -29.91 9.17
CA ASN A 414 -10.31 -28.92 8.17
C ASN A 414 -10.08 -29.55 6.78
N SER A 415 -10.58 -28.87 5.75
CA SER A 415 -10.31 -29.17 4.34
C SER A 415 -9.16 -28.32 3.80
N TYR A 416 -8.23 -28.94 3.08
CA TYR A 416 -7.12 -28.26 2.40
C TYR A 416 -7.22 -28.49 0.90
N TYR A 417 -7.30 -27.40 0.14
CA TYR A 417 -7.36 -27.48 -1.32
C TYR A 417 -5.97 -27.47 -1.95
N ASP A 418 -5.79 -28.33 -2.95
CA ASP A 418 -4.61 -28.33 -3.81
C ASP A 418 -4.88 -27.54 -5.08
N TYR A 419 -3.94 -26.67 -5.45
CA TYR A 419 -4.06 -25.78 -6.62
C TYR A 419 -3.03 -26.13 -7.71
N SER A 420 -2.34 -27.27 -7.59
CA SER A 420 -1.31 -27.69 -8.54
C SER A 420 -1.93 -28.22 -9.83
N ASP A 421 -1.22 -28.08 -10.95
CA ASP A 421 -1.60 -28.70 -12.22
C ASP A 421 -1.17 -30.17 -12.28
N GLN A 422 -0.47 -30.66 -11.25
CA GLN A 422 -0.03 -32.05 -11.19
C GLN A 422 -1.21 -32.99 -10.92
N PRO A 423 -1.15 -34.24 -11.40
CA PRO A 423 -2.08 -35.28 -11.00
C PRO A 423 -2.13 -35.36 -9.47
N TYR A 424 -3.32 -35.17 -8.91
CA TYR A 424 -3.48 -35.06 -7.46
C TYR A 424 -3.67 -36.44 -6.82
N ILE A 425 -4.52 -37.26 -7.44
CA ILE A 425 -4.51 -38.72 -7.38
C ILE A 425 -3.94 -39.22 -8.73
N SER A 426 -3.15 -40.29 -8.72
CA SER A 426 -2.55 -40.84 -9.94
C SER A 426 -3.60 -41.06 -11.03
N GLU A 427 -3.25 -40.75 -12.28
CA GLU A 427 -4.14 -41.07 -13.40
C GLU A 427 -4.13 -42.59 -13.63
N ASP A 428 -5.31 -43.18 -13.68
CA ASP A 428 -5.49 -44.58 -14.04
C ASP A 428 -4.97 -44.79 -15.46
N SER A 429 -4.37 -45.96 -15.71
CA SER A 429 -3.96 -46.36 -17.06
C SER A 429 -5.14 -46.69 -17.99
N VAL A 430 -6.39 -46.53 -17.51
CA VAL A 430 -7.62 -46.93 -18.19
C VAL A 430 -8.60 -45.76 -18.21
N THR A 431 -9.11 -45.43 -19.41
CA THR A 431 -10.19 -44.45 -19.59
C THR A 431 -11.54 -45.11 -19.25
N LEU A 432 -12.21 -44.65 -18.20
CA LEU A 432 -13.52 -45.17 -17.79
C LEU A 432 -14.66 -44.67 -18.68
N ARG A 433 -15.67 -45.51 -18.90
CA ARG A 433 -16.95 -45.09 -19.47
C ARG A 433 -17.88 -44.61 -18.36
N SER A 434 -18.87 -43.78 -18.73
CA SER A 434 -19.88 -43.32 -17.77
C SER A 434 -20.60 -44.49 -17.09
N GLY A 435 -20.64 -44.46 -15.76
CA GLY A 435 -21.24 -45.49 -14.91
C GLY A 435 -20.27 -46.58 -14.47
N GLU A 436 -19.02 -46.57 -14.95
CA GLU A 436 -17.99 -47.54 -14.56
C GLU A 436 -17.20 -47.06 -13.34
N PHE A 437 -16.82 -48.02 -12.49
CA PHE A 437 -15.93 -47.81 -11.35
C PHE A 437 -14.60 -48.50 -11.61
N ALA A 438 -13.49 -47.84 -11.28
CA ALA A 438 -12.18 -48.46 -11.15
C ALA A 438 -11.70 -48.38 -9.70
N THR A 439 -11.03 -49.44 -9.26
CA THR A 439 -10.42 -49.52 -7.93
C THR A 439 -8.93 -49.73 -8.08
N ASP A 440 -8.16 -48.99 -7.30
CA ASP A 440 -6.70 -49.13 -7.22
C ASP A 440 -6.23 -48.96 -5.75
N SER A 441 -4.93 -49.09 -5.50
CA SER A 441 -4.32 -48.82 -4.21
C SER A 441 -3.00 -48.08 -4.36
N VAL A 442 -2.79 -47.05 -3.54
CA VAL A 442 -1.58 -46.23 -3.57
C VAL A 442 -0.95 -46.25 -2.18
N VAL A 443 0.32 -46.63 -2.11
CA VAL A 443 1.11 -46.54 -0.87
C VAL A 443 1.79 -45.18 -0.79
N ARG A 444 1.59 -44.45 0.31
CA ARG A 444 2.20 -43.14 0.52
C ARG A 444 2.61 -42.96 1.98
N TYR A 445 3.88 -42.63 2.21
CA TYR A 445 4.45 -42.43 3.55
C TYR A 445 4.26 -43.63 4.51
N GLY A 446 4.20 -44.85 3.97
CA GLY A 446 4.01 -46.08 4.75
C GLY A 446 2.54 -46.47 4.97
N ASP A 447 1.58 -45.61 4.60
CA ASP A 447 0.15 -45.91 4.67
C ASP A 447 -0.36 -46.39 3.29
N THR A 448 -1.27 -47.37 3.29
CA THR A 448 -1.97 -47.83 2.09
C THR A 448 -3.31 -47.12 1.97
N PHE A 449 -3.55 -46.46 0.83
CA PHE A 449 -4.82 -45.82 0.50
C PHE A 449 -5.52 -46.60 -0.60
N HIS A 450 -6.78 -46.94 -0.38
CA HIS A 450 -7.69 -47.50 -1.39
C HIS A 450 -8.25 -46.37 -2.24
N VAL A 451 -8.02 -46.46 -3.55
CA VAL A 451 -8.49 -45.50 -4.54
C VAL A 451 -9.74 -46.04 -5.21
N LEU A 452 -10.77 -45.20 -5.31
CA LEU A 452 -11.97 -45.48 -6.09
C LEU A 452 -12.20 -44.31 -7.06
N HIS A 453 -12.29 -44.65 -8.34
CA HIS A 453 -12.51 -43.74 -9.46
C HIS A 453 -13.86 -44.05 -10.11
N TYR A 454 -14.64 -43.01 -10.37
CA TYR A 454 -15.98 -43.10 -10.93
C TYR A 454 -16.19 -41.97 -11.95
N SER A 455 -16.65 -42.31 -13.15
CA SER A 455 -17.00 -41.34 -14.18
C SER A 455 -18.50 -41.36 -14.46
N TYR A 456 -19.15 -40.19 -14.54
CA TYR A 456 -20.60 -40.07 -14.69
C TYR A 456 -20.99 -38.97 -15.68
N ASP A 457 -21.70 -39.35 -16.75
CA ASP A 457 -22.20 -38.43 -17.78
C ASP A 457 -23.58 -37.85 -17.40
N VAL A 458 -23.65 -36.53 -17.32
CA VAL A 458 -24.90 -35.80 -17.08
C VAL A 458 -25.60 -35.52 -18.40
N LYS A 459 -26.85 -36.01 -18.50
CA LYS A 459 -27.68 -35.89 -19.70
C LYS A 459 -28.85 -34.92 -19.51
N ARG A 460 -29.15 -34.15 -20.55
CA ARG A 460 -30.39 -33.38 -20.72
C ARG A 460 -31.01 -33.77 -22.05
N ASP A 461 -32.27 -34.19 -22.04
CA ASP A 461 -33.01 -34.63 -23.25
C ASP A 461 -32.22 -35.62 -24.12
N SER A 462 -31.63 -36.64 -23.47
CA SER A 462 -30.78 -37.70 -24.07
C SER A 462 -29.41 -37.26 -24.61
N THR A 463 -29.08 -35.96 -24.59
CA THR A 463 -27.77 -35.45 -24.98
C THR A 463 -26.86 -35.36 -23.75
N VAL A 464 -25.64 -35.92 -23.83
CA VAL A 464 -24.63 -35.77 -22.77
C VAL A 464 -24.04 -34.35 -22.86
N LEU A 465 -24.21 -33.56 -21.81
CA LEU A 465 -23.71 -32.19 -21.74
C LEU A 465 -22.40 -32.10 -20.96
N TYR A 466 -22.34 -32.80 -19.83
CA TYR A 466 -21.23 -32.73 -18.89
C TYR A 466 -20.76 -34.12 -18.50
N ASN A 467 -19.49 -34.22 -18.12
CA ASN A 467 -18.93 -35.40 -17.46
C ASN A 467 -18.42 -34.98 -16.07
N ILE A 468 -18.79 -35.76 -15.06
CA ILE A 468 -18.32 -35.65 -13.68
C ILE A 468 -17.33 -36.80 -13.45
N ASP A 469 -16.08 -36.45 -13.23
CA ASP A 469 -15.00 -37.37 -12.91
C ASP A 469 -14.69 -37.28 -11.42
N LEU A 470 -14.83 -38.39 -10.69
CA LEU A 470 -14.72 -38.45 -9.23
C LEU A 470 -13.64 -39.46 -8.84
N LYS A 471 -12.66 -39.02 -8.05
CA LYS A 471 -11.65 -39.90 -7.47
C LYS A 471 -11.58 -39.68 -5.97
N THR A 472 -11.51 -40.77 -5.23
CA THR A 472 -11.32 -40.76 -3.78
C THR A 472 -10.14 -41.65 -3.42
N ALA A 473 -9.32 -41.25 -2.47
CA ALA A 473 -8.23 -42.07 -1.93
C ALA A 473 -8.32 -42.04 -0.39
N ARG A 474 -8.63 -43.19 0.21
CA ARG A 474 -8.96 -43.33 1.64
C ARG A 474 -8.24 -44.49 2.29
N GLN A 475 -8.00 -44.42 3.60
CA GLN A 475 -7.50 -45.58 4.35
C GLN A 475 -8.57 -46.69 4.47
N SER A 476 -9.84 -46.30 4.59
CA SER A 476 -10.98 -47.22 4.53
C SER A 476 -11.40 -47.46 3.07
N THR A 477 -11.87 -48.66 2.73
CA THR A 477 -12.38 -48.96 1.39
C THR A 477 -13.58 -48.05 1.04
N PRO A 478 -13.48 -47.20 0.00
CA PRO A 478 -14.60 -46.35 -0.42
C PRO A 478 -15.74 -47.19 -1.01
N GLN A 479 -16.99 -46.82 -0.75
CA GLN A 479 -18.15 -47.54 -1.30
C GLN A 479 -18.67 -46.92 -2.60
N HIS A 480 -19.11 -47.76 -3.53
CA HIS A 480 -19.68 -47.30 -4.82
C HIS A 480 -20.95 -46.44 -4.62
N GLU A 481 -21.81 -46.82 -3.66
CA GLU A 481 -23.04 -46.10 -3.35
C GLU A 481 -22.76 -44.66 -2.90
N GLU A 482 -21.73 -44.46 -2.08
CA GLU A 482 -21.32 -43.14 -1.59
C GLU A 482 -20.91 -42.20 -2.73
N LEU A 483 -20.10 -42.67 -3.70
CA LEU A 483 -19.68 -41.85 -4.84
C LEU A 483 -20.83 -41.58 -5.82
N ASN A 484 -21.77 -42.53 -5.96
CA ASN A 484 -22.95 -42.34 -6.79
C ASN A 484 -23.90 -41.27 -6.20
N GLU A 485 -24.10 -41.27 -4.87
CA GLU A 485 -24.87 -40.21 -4.19
C GLU A 485 -24.23 -38.83 -4.40
N LEU A 486 -22.89 -38.75 -4.31
CA LEU A 486 -22.14 -37.51 -4.54
C LEU A 486 -22.29 -37.02 -5.98
N ALA A 487 -22.14 -37.92 -6.96
CA ALA A 487 -22.33 -37.59 -8.38
C ALA A 487 -23.74 -37.04 -8.67
N LYS A 488 -24.78 -37.67 -8.11
CA LYS A 488 -26.18 -37.20 -8.24
C LYS A 488 -26.43 -35.84 -7.60
N SER A 489 -25.78 -35.58 -6.47
CA SER A 489 -25.85 -34.28 -5.80
C SER A 489 -25.27 -33.17 -6.67
N ILE A 490 -24.14 -33.43 -7.33
CA ILE A 490 -23.50 -32.49 -8.26
C ILE A 490 -24.30 -32.38 -9.57
N GLU A 491 -24.84 -33.49 -10.08
CA GLU A 491 -25.73 -33.49 -11.25
C GLU A 491 -26.92 -32.54 -11.05
N THR A 492 -27.48 -32.51 -9.84
CA THR A 492 -28.61 -31.61 -9.50
C THR A 492 -28.22 -30.15 -9.67
N LEU A 493 -26.98 -29.76 -9.33
CA LEU A 493 -26.47 -28.40 -9.55
C LEU A 493 -26.32 -28.09 -11.05
N LEU A 494 -25.88 -29.05 -11.85
CA LEU A 494 -25.65 -28.88 -13.28
C LEU A 494 -26.94 -28.83 -14.13
N LYS A 495 -28.07 -29.22 -13.54
CA LYS A 495 -29.39 -29.24 -14.20
C LYS A 495 -30.28 -28.05 -13.85
N GLN A 496 -29.92 -27.27 -12.82
CA GLN A 496 -30.53 -25.97 -12.53
C GLN A 496 -30.15 -24.97 -13.62
#